data_AF-A0A162GE18-F1
#
_entry.id   AF-A0A162GE18-F1
#
_cell.length_a   1.000
_cell.length_b   1.000
_cell.length_c   1.000
_cell.angle_alpha   90.00
_cell.angle_beta   90.00
_cell.angle_gamma   90.00
#
_symmetry.space_group_name_H-M   'P 1'
#
loop_
_entity.id
_entity.type
_entity.pdbx_description
1 polymer ?
#
loop_
_entity_poly.entity_id
_entity_poly.type
_entity_poly.pdbx_seq_one_letter_code
_entity_poly.pdbx_strand_id
1 'polypeptide(L)'
;MHKQTTTGMTTEQYAILAERIENEFLWQRRRGRPRRLSLAGALQVTLLYYRHNVTEQLIADVVGVSQSTVSRTIALVEAMLTVVTDDEQPDVEAAVGETTAVIDGTLLPCWS
;
A
#
# COMPACT_ATOMS: atom_id res chain seq x y z
N MET A 1 16.75 2.90 0.12
CA MET A 1 15.78 2.06 0.87
C MET A 1 15.74 0.69 0.22
N HIS A 2 16.10 -0.37 0.94
CA HIS A 2 16.03 -1.74 0.41
C HIS A 2 14.54 -2.15 0.30
N LYS A 3 14.04 -2.32 -0.92
CA LYS A 3 12.61 -2.54 -1.20
C LYS A 3 12.06 -3.78 -0.48
N GLN A 4 12.77 -4.91 -0.53
CA GLN A 4 12.36 -6.16 0.13
C GLN A 4 12.15 -6.02 1.63
N THR A 5 13.08 -5.40 2.35
CA THR A 5 12.97 -5.23 3.81
C THR A 5 11.82 -4.29 4.19
N THR A 6 11.50 -3.32 3.34
CA THR A 6 10.57 -2.22 3.68
C THR A 6 9.14 -2.47 3.22
N THR A 7 8.94 -3.20 2.11
CA THR A 7 7.61 -3.50 1.56
C THR A 7 7.26 -4.97 1.58
N GLY A 8 8.20 -5.86 1.93
CA GLY A 8 8.02 -7.31 1.85
C GLY A 8 8.02 -7.88 0.43
N MET A 9 8.26 -7.05 -0.60
CA MET A 9 8.19 -7.46 -2.00
C MET A 9 9.58 -7.49 -2.63
N THR A 10 9.83 -8.46 -3.52
CA THR A 10 11.02 -8.41 -4.38
C THR A 10 10.99 -7.19 -5.30
N THR A 11 12.16 -6.76 -5.77
CA THR A 11 12.24 -5.65 -6.73
C THR A 11 11.42 -5.93 -8.00
N GLU A 12 11.38 -7.19 -8.44
CA GLU A 12 10.60 -7.65 -9.59
C GLU A 12 9.10 -7.59 -9.32
N GLN A 13 8.62 -8.17 -8.21
CA GLN A 13 7.20 -8.10 -7.83
C GLN A 13 6.72 -6.65 -7.70
N TYR A 14 7.54 -5.79 -7.11
CA TYR A 14 7.25 -4.36 -7.01
C TYR A 14 7.15 -3.71 -8.39
N ALA A 15 8.06 -4.04 -9.31
CA ALA A 15 8.07 -3.48 -10.66
C ALA A 15 6.82 -3.90 -11.44
N ILE A 16 6.46 -5.19 -11.39
CA ILE A 16 5.25 -5.72 -12.01
C ILE A 16 4.01 -5.02 -11.46
N LEU A 17 3.91 -4.84 -10.14
CA LEU A 17 2.78 -4.16 -9.53
C LEU A 17 2.70 -2.68 -9.97
N ALA A 18 3.84 -1.99 -9.98
CA ALA A 18 3.89 -0.59 -10.43
C ALA A 18 3.48 -0.47 -11.91
N GLU A 19 3.96 -1.36 -12.78
CA GLU A 19 3.61 -1.41 -14.20
C GLU A 19 2.10 -1.67 -14.40
N ARG A 20 1.51 -2.61 -13.66
CA ARG A 20 0.06 -2.85 -13.72
C ARG A 20 -0.75 -1.59 -13.36
N ILE A 21 -0.35 -0.88 -12.30
CA ILE A 21 -1.01 0.37 -11.92
C ILE A 21 -0.83 1.44 -12.99
N GLU A 22 0.35 1.55 -13.62
CA GLU A 22 0.59 2.53 -14.69
C GLU A 22 -0.22 2.24 -15.96
N ASN A 23 -0.46 0.95 -16.26
CA ASN A 23 -1.26 0.53 -17.41
C ASN A 23 -2.75 0.78 -17.19
N GLU A 24 -3.25 0.62 -15.97
CA GLU A 24 -4.68 0.79 -15.65
C GLU A 24 -5.03 2.24 -15.28
N PHE A 25 -4.10 2.97 -14.65
CA PHE A 25 -4.37 4.28 -14.05
C PHE A 25 -3.39 5.37 -14.45
N LEU A 26 -3.94 6.55 -14.71
CA LEU A 26 -3.14 7.76 -14.85
C LEU A 26 -2.86 8.40 -13.48
N TRP A 27 -1.64 8.22 -12.96
CA TRP A 27 -1.24 8.78 -11.67
C TRP A 27 -1.25 10.32 -11.64
N GLN A 28 -0.53 10.95 -12.56
CA GLN A 28 -0.45 12.40 -12.63
C GLN A 28 -1.67 12.99 -13.31
N ARG A 29 -2.29 13.97 -12.64
CA ARG A 29 -3.48 14.63 -13.17
C ARG A 29 -3.11 15.43 -14.42
N ARG A 30 -3.91 15.30 -15.49
CA ARG A 30 -3.74 16.11 -16.72
C ARG A 30 -3.98 17.61 -16.49
N ARG A 31 -4.74 17.96 -15.43
CA ARG A 31 -5.09 19.33 -15.06
C ARG A 31 -5.12 19.50 -13.53
N GLY A 32 -4.85 20.72 -13.06
CA GLY A 32 -4.85 21.08 -11.64
C GLY A 32 -3.52 20.87 -10.93
N ARG A 33 -3.52 20.96 -9.59
CA ARG A 33 -2.31 20.82 -8.78
C ARG A 33 -1.73 19.39 -8.91
N PRO A 34 -0.44 19.24 -9.25
CA PRO A 34 0.18 17.92 -9.36
C PRO A 34 0.24 17.24 -7.99
N ARG A 35 0.26 15.91 -8.03
CA ARG A 35 0.43 15.11 -6.81
C ARG A 35 1.82 15.32 -6.23
N ARG A 36 1.90 15.38 -4.90
CA ARG A 36 3.16 15.61 -4.18
C ARG A 36 4.12 14.42 -4.26
N LEU A 37 3.57 13.22 -4.32
CA LEU A 37 4.33 11.98 -4.42
C LEU A 37 4.31 11.48 -5.87
N SER A 38 5.42 10.89 -6.31
CA SER A 38 5.45 10.05 -7.50
C SER A 38 4.63 8.79 -7.27
N LEU A 39 4.27 8.05 -8.32
CA LEU A 39 3.55 6.79 -8.15
C LEU A 39 4.36 5.81 -7.29
N ALA A 40 5.65 5.68 -7.57
CA ALA A 40 6.55 4.86 -6.76
C ALA A 40 6.60 5.30 -5.28
N GLY A 41 6.63 6.61 -5.01
CA GLY A 41 6.61 7.12 -3.64
C GLY A 41 5.27 6.85 -2.93
N ALA A 42 4.16 7.01 -3.66
CA ALA A 42 2.82 6.72 -3.16
C ALA A 42 2.62 5.23 -2.83
N LEU A 43 3.11 4.35 -3.71
CA LEU A 43 3.07 2.90 -3.51
C LEU A 43 3.95 2.50 -2.32
N GLN A 44 5.18 3.03 -2.21
CA GLN A 44 6.03 2.79 -1.04
C GLN A 44 5.39 3.23 0.27
N VAL A 45 4.81 4.43 0.32
CA VAL A 45 4.10 4.95 1.50
C VAL A 45 2.96 4.01 1.92
N THR A 46 2.18 3.54 0.96
CA THR A 46 1.03 2.67 1.21
C THR A 46 1.46 1.29 1.70
N LEU A 47 2.49 0.71 1.07
CA LEU A 47 3.04 -0.57 1.51
C LEU A 47 3.72 -0.47 2.88
N LEU A 48 4.37 0.65 3.19
CA LEU A 48 4.95 0.90 4.52
C LEU A 48 3.86 0.96 5.60
N TYR A 49 2.75 1.66 5.30
CA TYR A 49 1.58 1.75 6.17
C TYR A 49 1.03 0.35 6.50
N TYR A 50 0.78 -0.49 5.48
CA TYR A 50 0.28 -1.85 5.70
C TYR A 50 1.29 -2.78 6.39
N ARG A 51 2.55 -2.76 5.95
CA ARG A 51 3.55 -3.76 6.39
C ARG A 51 4.00 -3.54 7.82
N HIS A 52 4.09 -2.29 8.25
CA HIS A 52 4.69 -1.94 9.53
C HIS A 52 3.70 -1.29 10.50
N ASN A 53 2.42 -1.20 10.13
CA ASN A 53 1.36 -0.55 10.92
C ASN A 53 1.79 0.86 11.42
N VAL A 54 2.48 1.60 10.56
CA VAL A 54 3.06 2.90 10.89
C VAL A 54 1.98 3.97 10.81
N THR A 55 1.94 4.88 11.79
CA THR A 55 0.97 5.98 11.76
C THR A 55 1.17 6.87 10.52
N GLU A 56 0.09 7.32 9.91
CA GLU A 56 0.16 8.22 8.76
C GLU A 56 0.92 9.52 9.06
N GLN A 57 0.90 9.99 10.33
CA GLN A 57 1.65 11.16 10.77
C GLN A 57 3.16 10.92 10.69
N LEU A 58 3.66 9.79 11.20
CA LEU A 58 5.08 9.46 11.10
C LEU A 58 5.52 9.33 9.64
N ILE A 59 4.70 8.72 8.79
CA ILE A 59 4.98 8.65 7.36
C ILE A 59 5.07 10.05 6.75
N ALA A 60 4.13 10.94 7.11
CA ALA A 60 4.07 12.30 6.63
C ALA A 60 5.34 13.10 6.97
N ASP A 61 5.82 12.95 8.21
CA ASP A 61 7.05 13.57 8.69
C ASP A 61 8.27 13.03 7.93
N VAL A 62 8.35 11.72 7.69
CA VAL A 62 9.45 11.08 6.95
C VAL A 62 9.49 11.51 5.48
N VAL A 63 8.34 11.60 4.81
CA VAL A 63 8.27 11.94 3.38
C VAL A 63 8.13 13.44 3.10
N GLY A 64 8.01 14.27 4.13
CA GLY A 64 7.96 15.73 4.02
C GLY A 64 6.67 16.27 3.39
N VAL A 65 5.53 15.65 3.69
CA VAL A 65 4.20 16.13 3.26
C VAL A 65 3.26 16.20 4.47
N SER A 66 2.08 16.80 4.33
CA SER A 66 1.08 16.78 5.41
C SER A 66 0.49 15.38 5.59
N GLN A 67 0.12 14.99 6.81
CA GLN A 67 -0.60 13.73 7.07
C GLN A 67 -1.87 13.57 6.22
N SER A 68 -2.64 14.64 6.02
CA SER A 68 -3.83 14.59 5.12
C SER A 68 -3.49 14.21 3.67
N THR A 69 -2.27 14.46 3.21
CA THR A 69 -1.78 14.07 1.88
C THR A 69 -1.38 12.60 1.87
N VAL A 70 -0.79 12.09 2.95
CA VAL A 70 -0.54 10.65 3.14
C VAL A 70 -1.86 9.88 3.15
N SER A 71 -2.84 10.28 3.97
CA SER A 71 -4.13 9.61 4.06
C SER A 71 -4.84 9.47 2.70
N ARG A 72 -4.94 10.59 1.96
CA ARG A 72 -5.51 10.60 0.60
C ARG A 72 -4.70 9.81 -0.42
N THR A 73 -3.40 9.65 -0.17
CA THR A 73 -2.52 8.85 -1.04
C THR A 73 -2.79 7.37 -0.79
N ILE A 74 -2.82 6.95 0.48
CA ILE A 74 -3.13 5.57 0.89
C ILE A 74 -4.48 5.15 0.34
N ALA A 75 -5.55 5.91 0.63
CA ALA A 75 -6.90 5.58 0.18
C ALA A 75 -7.00 5.45 -1.35
N LEU A 76 -6.25 6.27 -2.10
CA LEU A 76 -6.25 6.18 -3.56
C LEU A 76 -5.47 4.96 -4.07
N VAL A 77 -4.29 4.72 -3.50
CA VAL A 77 -3.46 3.57 -3.90
C VAL A 77 -4.16 2.27 -3.51
N GLU A 78 -4.82 2.20 -2.36
CA GLU A 78 -5.64 1.06 -1.93
C GLU A 78 -6.72 0.72 -2.96
N ALA A 79 -7.45 1.72 -3.45
CA ALA A 79 -8.44 1.53 -4.49
C ALA A 79 -7.81 1.03 -5.80
N MET A 80 -6.62 1.52 -6.18
CA MET A 80 -5.89 1.03 -7.35
C MET A 80 -5.42 -0.41 -7.16
N LEU A 81 -4.88 -0.75 -5.98
CA LEU A 81 -4.44 -2.10 -5.63
C LEU A 81 -5.60 -3.08 -5.74
N THR A 82 -6.76 -2.74 -5.19
CA THR A 82 -7.98 -3.56 -5.27
C THR A 82 -8.31 -3.93 -6.72
N VAL A 83 -8.19 -2.99 -7.65
CA VAL A 83 -8.47 -3.23 -9.08
C VAL A 83 -7.39 -4.09 -9.73
N VAL A 84 -6.11 -3.79 -9.53
CA VAL A 84 -5.01 -4.51 -10.23
C VAL A 84 -4.70 -5.89 -9.66
N THR A 85 -5.27 -6.23 -8.49
CA THR A 85 -5.14 -7.55 -7.86
C THR A 85 -6.45 -8.32 -7.79
N ASP A 86 -7.53 -7.84 -8.41
CA ASP A 86 -8.86 -8.47 -8.31
C ASP A 86 -8.84 -9.92 -8.84
N ASP A 87 -8.13 -10.15 -9.94
CA ASP A 87 -7.95 -11.47 -10.55
C ASP A 87 -6.97 -12.40 -9.79
N GLU A 88 -6.28 -11.88 -8.77
CA GLU A 88 -5.23 -12.58 -8.02
C GLU A 88 -5.58 -12.73 -6.53
N GLN A 89 -6.87 -12.91 -6.22
CA GLN A 89 -7.25 -13.22 -4.85
C GLN A 89 -6.50 -14.47 -4.36
N PRO A 90 -5.71 -14.36 -3.27
CA PRO A 90 -5.04 -15.50 -2.73
C PRO A 90 -6.09 -16.49 -2.22
N ASP A 91 -5.93 -17.76 -2.58
CA ASP A 91 -6.70 -18.83 -1.95
C ASP A 91 -6.25 -18.93 -0.49
N VAL A 92 -7.01 -18.27 0.39
CA VAL A 92 -6.72 -18.19 1.82
C VAL A 92 -6.75 -19.58 2.44
N GLU A 93 -7.67 -20.45 2.03
CA GLU A 93 -7.77 -21.81 2.56
C GLU A 93 -6.55 -22.64 2.16
N ALA A 94 -6.13 -22.56 0.90
CA ALA A 94 -4.91 -23.23 0.45
C ALA A 94 -3.64 -22.64 1.11
N ALA A 95 -3.59 -21.33 1.34
CA ALA A 95 -2.46 -20.67 1.97
C ALA A 95 -2.32 -21.01 3.46
N VAL A 96 -3.45 -21.22 4.14
CA VAL A 96 -3.51 -21.49 5.59
C VAL A 96 -3.45 -23.01 5.87
N GLY A 97 -3.99 -23.84 4.99
CA GLY A 97 -4.04 -25.29 5.17
C GLY A 97 -4.69 -25.67 6.51
N GLU A 98 -4.06 -26.59 7.25
CA GLU A 98 -4.49 -26.98 8.61
C GLU A 98 -3.98 -26.02 9.71
N THR A 99 -3.28 -24.94 9.35
CA THR A 99 -2.74 -23.98 10.33
C THR A 99 -3.76 -22.90 10.68
N THR A 100 -3.47 -22.09 11.70
CA THR A 100 -4.30 -20.92 12.03
C THR A 100 -3.60 -19.66 11.53
N ALA A 101 -4.27 -18.89 10.68
CA ALA A 101 -3.77 -17.59 10.26
C ALA A 101 -3.84 -16.58 11.41
N VAL A 102 -2.76 -15.85 11.64
CA VAL A 102 -2.75 -14.66 12.49
C VAL A 102 -2.88 -13.45 11.57
N ILE A 103 -3.98 -12.72 11.67
CA ILE A 103 -4.14 -11.43 11.00
C ILE A 103 -3.33 -10.41 11.81
N ASP A 104 -2.21 -9.96 11.26
CA ASP A 104 -1.43 -8.90 11.86
C ASP A 104 -2.12 -7.56 11.58
N GLY A 105 -2.89 -7.06 12.55
CA GLY A 105 -3.57 -5.77 12.46
C GLY A 105 -4.92 -5.73 13.16
N THR A 106 -4.94 -5.09 14.34
CA THR A 106 -6.09 -4.67 15.16
C THR A 106 -6.47 -5.61 16.31
N LEU A 107 -5.92 -5.31 17.50
CA LEU A 107 -6.61 -5.60 18.75
C LEU A 107 -7.87 -4.72 18.80
N LEU A 108 -9.03 -5.32 18.53
CA LEU A 108 -10.31 -4.68 18.89
C LEU A 108 -10.36 -4.58 20.42
N PRO A 109 -10.75 -3.43 21.00
CA PRO A 109 -10.96 -3.39 22.45
C PRO A 109 -12.04 -4.42 22.78
N CYS A 110 -11.67 -5.46 23.53
CA CYS A 110 -12.63 -6.30 24.22
C CYS A 110 -13.35 -5.40 25.21
N TRP A 111 -14.57 -4.98 24.90
CA TRP A 111 -15.44 -4.39 25.90
C TRP A 111 -15.99 -5.51 26.77
N SER A 112 -15.75 -5.37 28.08
CA SER A 112 -16.52 -5.96 29.16
C SER A 112 -17.95 -5.42 29.17
#